data_AF-A0A662TJD2-F1
#
_entry.id   AF-A0A662TJD2-F1
#
_cell.length_a   1.000
_cell.length_b   1.000
_cell.length_c   1.000
_cell.angle_alpha   90.00
_cell.angle_beta   90.00
_cell.angle_gamma   90.00
#
_symmetry.space_group_name_H-M   'P 1'
#
loop_
_entity.id
_entity.type
_entity.pdbx_description
1 polymer ?
#
loop_
_entity_poly.entity_id
_entity_poly.type
_entity_poly.pdbx_seq_one_letter_code
_entity_poly.pdbx_strand_id
1 'polypeptide(L)'
;MKEFMELDNIHAFVKVARLANIIIKFKNFLFAQHFSFLFYIDVSKLSDSERMILYRAVGDKIVEVKDIQKVSTLVDFISQQAGQ
;
A
#
# COMPACT_ATOMS: atom_id res chain seq x y z
N MET A 1 17.93 3.68 -3.44
CA MET A 1 17.10 4.28 -2.38
C MET A 1 15.66 4.20 -2.87
N LYS A 2 14.72 3.59 -2.12
CA LYS A 2 13.30 3.69 -2.50
C LYS A 2 12.80 5.02 -1.95
N GLU A 3 12.49 5.95 -2.84
CA GLU A 3 11.88 7.22 -2.45
C GLU A 3 10.37 6.99 -2.31
N PHE A 4 9.84 7.34 -1.14
CA PHE A 4 8.43 7.26 -0.83
C PHE A 4 7.85 8.66 -1.02
N MET A 5 6.88 8.79 -1.92
CA MET A 5 6.22 10.06 -2.20
C MET A 5 4.81 10.04 -1.60
N GLU A 6 4.61 10.87 -0.59
CA GLU A 6 3.27 11.15 -0.07
C GLU A 6 2.47 11.96 -1.08
N LEU A 7 1.21 11.59 -1.27
CA LEU A 7 0.26 12.33 -2.06
C LEU A 7 -0.88 12.82 -1.16
N ASP A 8 -1.01 14.15 -1.04
CA ASP A 8 -2.07 14.77 -0.24
C ASP A 8 -3.42 14.82 -0.97
N ASN A 9 -3.43 14.50 -2.27
CA ASN A 9 -4.61 14.60 -3.13
C ASN A 9 -5.01 13.23 -3.69
N ILE A 10 -6.26 12.85 -3.45
CA ILE A 10 -6.88 11.60 -3.93
C ILE A 10 -6.81 11.49 -5.45
N HIS A 11 -7.04 12.58 -6.19
CA HIS A 11 -7.00 12.56 -7.65
C HIS A 11 -5.59 12.19 -8.15
N ALA A 12 -4.55 12.68 -7.48
CA ALA A 12 -3.16 12.34 -7.79
C ALA A 12 -2.89 10.86 -7.47
N PHE A 13 -3.34 10.38 -6.32
CA PHE A 13 -3.17 8.97 -5.94
C PHE A 13 -3.90 8.04 -6.90
N VAL A 14 -5.17 8.32 -7.24
CA VAL A 14 -5.98 7.53 -8.19
C VAL A 14 -5.29 7.46 -9.55
N LYS A 15 -4.67 8.54 -10.01
CA LYS A 15 -3.92 8.56 -11.28
C LYS A 15 -2.77 7.54 -11.29
N VAL A 16 -1.99 7.49 -10.22
CA VAL A 16 -0.89 6.52 -10.08
C VAL A 16 -1.42 5.11 -9.87
N ALA A 17 -2.42 4.94 -9.01
CA ALA A 17 -3.07 3.67 -8.70
C ALA A 17 -3.65 2.96 -9.94
N ARG A 18 -4.15 3.74 -10.93
CA ARG A 18 -4.59 3.19 -12.22
C ARG A 18 -3.45 2.59 -13.04
N LEU A 19 -2.23 3.09 -12.90
CA LEU A 19 -1.04 2.59 -13.58
C LEU A 19 -0.36 1.45 -12.80
N ALA A 20 -0.65 1.33 -11.51
CA ALA A 20 -0.13 0.25 -10.68
C ALA A 20 -0.83 -1.08 -10.99
N ASN A 21 -0.06 -2.17 -10.93
CA ASN A 21 -0.61 -3.53 -11.06
C ASN A 21 -1.40 -3.92 -9.81
N ILE A 22 -0.89 -3.56 -8.63
CA ILE A 22 -1.51 -3.81 -7.33
C ILE A 22 -1.36 -2.58 -6.44
N ILE A 23 -2.27 -2.44 -5.48
CA ILE A 23 -2.22 -1.43 -4.44
C ILE A 23 -2.12 -2.15 -3.10
N ILE A 24 -1.09 -1.85 -2.33
CA ILE A 24 -0.91 -2.46 -1.01
C ILE A 24 -1.65 -1.59 0.01
N LYS A 25 -2.60 -2.18 0.74
CA LYS A 25 -3.18 -1.56 1.94
C LYS A 25 -2.48 -2.10 3.18
N PHE A 26 -1.89 -1.22 3.96
CA PHE A 26 -1.32 -1.56 5.26
C PHE A 26 -1.67 -0.49 6.29
N LYS A 27 -2.38 -0.88 7.35
CA LYS A 27 -2.96 0.05 8.34
C LYS A 27 -3.80 1.12 7.64
N ASN A 28 -3.46 2.40 7.82
CA ASN A 28 -4.15 3.54 7.23
C ASN A 28 -3.53 4.00 5.91
N PHE A 29 -2.61 3.23 5.32
CA PHE A 29 -1.90 3.66 4.11
C PHE A 29 -2.28 2.79 2.92
N LEU A 30 -2.49 3.44 1.78
CA LEU A 30 -2.47 2.77 0.48
C LEU A 30 -1.17 3.12 -0.23
N PHE A 31 -0.52 2.11 -0.79
CA PHE A 31 0.71 2.25 -1.55
C PHE A 31 0.49 1.80 -2.98
N ALA A 32 0.88 2.63 -3.94
CA ALA A 32 0.87 2.33 -5.36
C ALA A 32 2.30 2.41 -5.91
N GLN A 33 2.78 1.33 -6.52
CA GLN A 33 4.09 1.33 -7.17
C GLN A 33 3.95 1.70 -8.64
N HIS A 34 4.78 2.63 -9.09
CA HIS A 34 4.94 2.94 -10.51
C HIS A 34 6.43 3.14 -10.81
N PHE A 35 6.98 2.33 -11.72
CA PHE A 35 8.43 2.20 -11.94
C PHE A 35 9.19 1.93 -10.62
N SER A 36 10.23 2.74 -10.34
CA SER A 36 11.06 2.64 -9.14
C SER A 36 10.49 3.43 -7.95
N PHE A 37 9.35 4.08 -8.12
CA PHE A 37 8.74 4.95 -7.14
C PHE A 37 7.59 4.29 -6.41
N LEU A 38 7.51 4.52 -5.10
CA LEU A 38 6.37 4.12 -4.29
C LEU A 38 5.62 5.36 -3.83
N PHE A 39 4.41 5.52 -4.31
CA PHE A 39 3.50 6.59 -3.91
C PHE A 39 2.60 6.08 -2.81
N TYR A 40 2.27 6.93 -1.83
CA TYR A 40 1.33 6.57 -0.79
C TYR A 40 0.37 7.69 -0.43
N ILE A 41 -0.78 7.30 0.12
CA ILE A 41 -1.75 8.20 0.73
C ILE A 41 -2.15 7.66 2.10
N ASP A 42 -2.21 8.54 3.10
CA ASP A 42 -2.77 8.24 4.42
C ASP A 42 -4.28 8.44 4.38
N VAL A 43 -5.04 7.35 4.34
CA VAL A 43 -6.50 7.41 4.27
C VAL A 43 -7.12 7.93 5.57
N SER A 44 -6.39 7.95 6.69
CA SER A 44 -6.89 8.53 7.93
C SER A 44 -6.98 10.06 7.89
N LYS A 45 -6.26 10.71 6.97
CA LYS A 45 -6.34 12.16 6.72
C LYS A 45 -7.49 12.55 5.80
N LEU A 46 -8.18 11.57 5.20
CA LEU A 46 -9.27 11.79 4.25
C LEU A 46 -10.62 11.80 4.96
N SER A 47 -11.55 12.62 4.48
CA SER A 47 -12.96 12.56 4.89
C SER A 47 -13.64 11.27 4.43
N ASP A 48 -14.81 10.97 4.99
CA ASP A 48 -15.56 9.75 4.69
C ASP A 48 -15.97 9.65 3.20
N SER A 49 -16.39 10.77 2.62
CA SER A 49 -16.76 10.87 1.20
C SER A 49 -15.56 10.61 0.29
N GLU A 50 -14.42 11.20 0.64
CA GLU A 50 -13.14 11.03 -0.03
C GLU A 50 -12.64 9.58 0.01
N ARG A 51 -12.69 8.94 1.18
CA ARG A 51 -12.37 7.51 1.31
C ARG A 51 -13.28 6.65 0.44
N MET A 52 -14.58 6.93 0.42
CA MET A 52 -15.53 6.18 -0.41
C MET A 52 -15.22 6.31 -1.91
N ILE A 53 -14.88 7.52 -2.38
CA ILE A 53 -14.48 7.76 -3.78
C ILE A 53 -13.20 7.00 -4.11
N LEU A 54 -12.19 7.09 -3.24
CA LEU A 54 -10.91 6.40 -3.41
C LEU A 54 -11.11 4.88 -3.53
N TYR A 55 -11.80 4.27 -2.57
CA TYR A 55 -12.03 2.82 -2.57
C TYR A 55 -12.86 2.35 -3.75
N ARG A 56 -13.86 3.12 -4.20
CA ARG A 56 -14.60 2.80 -5.43
C ARG A 56 -13.73 2.85 -6.68
N ALA A 57 -12.77 3.77 -6.73
CA ALA A 57 -11.94 3.98 -7.90
C ALA A 57 -10.84 2.94 -8.09
N VAL A 58 -10.38 2.30 -7.00
CA VAL A 58 -9.18 1.45 -7.03
C VAL A 58 -9.32 0.11 -6.31
N GLY A 59 -10.52 -0.19 -5.77
CA GLY A 59 -10.76 -1.34 -4.90
C GLY A 59 -10.48 -2.70 -5.53
N ASP A 60 -10.59 -2.81 -6.85
CA ASP A 60 -10.28 -4.02 -7.63
C ASP A 60 -8.78 -4.40 -7.60
N LYS A 61 -7.91 -3.46 -7.24
CA LYS A 61 -6.46 -3.65 -7.17
C LYS A 61 -5.91 -3.76 -5.75
N ILE A 62 -6.75 -3.59 -4.74
CA ILE A 62 -6.30 -3.53 -3.35
C ILE A 62 -5.97 -4.93 -2.84
N VAL A 63 -4.75 -5.08 -2.33
CA VAL A 63 -4.30 -6.24 -1.56
C VAL A 63 -4.06 -5.78 -0.12
N GLU A 64 -4.83 -6.34 0.81
CA GLU A 64 -4.72 -6.01 2.23
C GLU A 64 -3.63 -6.85 2.92
N VAL A 65 -2.60 -6.17 3.40
CA VAL A 65 -1.48 -6.79 4.11
C VAL A 65 -1.77 -6.79 5.60
N LYS A 66 -1.76 -7.98 6.22
CA LYS A 66 -1.99 -8.15 7.65
C LYS A 66 -0.79 -7.78 8.49
N ASP A 67 0.40 -8.22 8.07
CA ASP A 67 1.64 -8.03 8.82
C ASP A 67 2.85 -7.99 7.88
N ILE A 68 3.95 -7.40 8.34
CA ILE A 68 5.21 -7.30 7.60
C ILE A 68 6.30 -7.95 8.45
N GLN A 69 6.81 -9.08 7.97
CA GLN A 69 7.92 -9.75 8.64
C GLN A 69 9.26 -9.25 8.10
N LYS A 70 10.14 -8.85 9.01
CA LYS A 70 11.51 -8.46 8.70
C LYS A 70 12.46 -9.56 9.17
N VAL A 71 12.83 -10.42 8.22
CA VAL A 71 13.72 -11.56 8.42
C VAL A 71 14.92 -11.43 7.49
N SER A 72 16.09 -11.85 7.96
CA SER A 72 17.34 -11.69 7.21
C SER A 72 17.43 -12.69 6.07
N THR A 73 16.87 -13.90 6.25
CA THR A 73 16.85 -14.96 5.26
C THR A 73 15.53 -15.74 5.28
N LEU A 74 15.25 -16.48 4.21
CA LEU A 74 14.15 -17.43 4.16
C LEU A 74 14.31 -18.55 5.21
N VAL A 75 15.55 -18.92 5.55
CA VAL A 75 15.82 -19.95 6.57
C VAL A 75 15.42 -19.44 7.95
N ASP A 76 15.73 -18.17 8.27
CA ASP A 76 15.32 -17.55 9.54
C ASP A 76 13.80 -17.49 9.65
N PHE A 77 13.12 -17.12 8.56
CA PHE A 77 11.66 -17.11 8.49
C PHE A 77 11.08 -18.49 8.80
N ILE A 78 11.52 -19.52 8.07
CA ILE A 78 10.99 -20.88 8.25
C ILE A 78 11.26 -21.39 9.68
N SER A 79 12.45 -21.11 10.23
CA SER A 79 12.83 -21.54 11.58
C SER A 79 11.96 -20.88 12.66
N GLN A 80 11.61 -19.59 12.49
CA GLN A 80 10.70 -18.89 13.39
C GLN A 80 9.27 -19.42 13.32
N GLN A 81 8.81 -19.85 12.13
CA GLN A 81 7.47 -20.42 11.96
C GLN A 81 7.39 -21.87 12.46
N ALA A 82 8.47 -22.65 12.33
CA ALA A 82 8.53 -24.04 12.78
C ALA A 82 8.68 -24.20 14.31
N GLY A 83 9.07 -23.13 15.03
CA GLY A 83 9.20 -23.10 16.48
C GLY A 83 7.99 -22.50 17.22
N GLN A 84 6.91 -22.16 16.50
CA GLN A 84 5.59 -21.79 17.03
C GLN A 84 4.63 -22.98 16.93
#